data_AF-X0WR45-F1
#
_entry.id   AF-X0WR45-F1
#
_cell.length_a   1.000
_cell.length_b   1.000
_cell.length_c   1.000
_cell.angle_alpha   90.00
_cell.angle_beta   90.00
_cell.angle_gamma   90.00
#
_symmetry.space_group_name_H-M   'P 1'
#
loop_
_entity.id
_entity.type
_entity.pdbx_description
1 polymer ?
#
loop_
_entity_poly.entity_id
_entity_poly.type
_entity_poly.pdbx_seq_one_letter_code
_entity_poly.pdbx_strand_id
1 'polypeptide(L)'
;MFSLIRAQKSSLNEVIFWTGEIYYSGFKEELWEHIWKMYYDFYAIKYPKYEKKINKLSREPDSLKNIIYILNLMFYAKPSYDVFILRMMNPESPSHAYLGRSPSWLKNLELEKVNRKLVRSIHNNKTINIAYYINHTEDYQKTYNAIKKYYSIIKGFKIKNNKKLESINYVNKNHIILALICYLKKDESEIQQRTIFKKLDDSWYSGEVKFNSDKIEPMYRTLVHKRRFR
;
A
#
# COMPACT_ATOMS: atom_id res chain seq x y z
N MET A 1 5.40 -8.28 12.41
CA MET A 1 5.16 -8.41 10.95
C MET A 1 5.66 -7.19 10.15
N PHE A 2 5.39 -5.94 10.56
CA PHE A 2 6.20 -4.77 10.13
C PHE A 2 7.71 -4.93 10.41
N SER A 3 8.01 -5.74 11.42
CA SER A 3 9.35 -6.23 11.74
C SER A 3 10.01 -7.06 10.63
N LEU A 4 9.27 -7.63 9.68
CA LEU A 4 9.84 -8.54 8.69
C LEU A 4 10.75 -7.79 7.72
N ILE A 5 10.25 -6.75 7.05
CA ILE A 5 11.02 -6.10 5.99
C ILE A 5 11.99 -5.03 6.52
N ARG A 6 11.76 -4.48 7.74
CA ARG A 6 12.55 -3.34 8.21
C ARG A 6 12.80 -3.26 9.72
N ALA A 7 12.96 -4.38 10.40
CA ALA A 7 14.02 -4.37 11.41
C ALA A 7 15.32 -4.18 10.62
N GLN A 8 16.12 -3.14 10.89
CA GLN A 8 17.39 -2.87 10.19
C GLN A 8 18.46 -3.97 10.37
N LYS A 9 18.06 -5.20 10.70
CA LYS A 9 18.87 -6.36 11.04
C LYS A 9 18.29 -7.70 10.52
N SER A 10 17.10 -7.75 9.92
CA SER A 10 16.54 -9.00 9.41
C SER A 10 17.10 -9.35 8.04
N SER A 11 17.56 -10.59 7.88
CA SER A 11 18.00 -11.12 6.59
C SER A 11 16.77 -11.41 5.72
N LEU A 12 16.95 -11.47 4.39
CA LEU A 12 15.89 -11.92 3.49
C LEU A 12 15.40 -13.35 3.87
N ASN A 13 16.28 -14.18 4.45
CA ASN A 13 15.93 -15.53 4.92
C ASN A 13 14.91 -15.45 6.03
N GLU A 14 15.12 -14.57 7.00
CA GLU A 14 14.18 -14.39 8.10
C GLU A 14 12.80 -13.95 7.58
N VAL A 15 12.76 -13.04 6.59
CA VAL A 15 11.51 -12.65 5.94
C VAL A 15 10.81 -13.84 5.29
N ILE A 16 11.55 -14.64 4.52
CA ILE A 16 11.03 -15.80 3.80
C ILE A 16 10.56 -16.88 4.80
N PHE A 17 11.32 -17.11 5.87
CA PHE A 17 11.00 -18.06 6.92
C PHE A 17 9.65 -17.73 7.56
N TRP A 18 9.48 -16.51 8.10
CA TRP A 18 8.24 -16.11 8.76
C TRP A 18 7.06 -16.02 7.80
N THR A 19 7.31 -15.59 6.56
CA THR A 19 6.28 -15.61 5.50
C THR A 19 5.81 -17.04 5.24
N GLY A 20 6.74 -17.99 5.19
CA GLY A 20 6.43 -19.40 5.10
C GLY A 20 5.61 -19.89 6.29
N GLU A 21 6.02 -19.59 7.52
CA GLU A 21 5.27 -19.97 8.72
C GLU A 21 3.81 -19.50 8.64
N ILE A 22 3.57 -18.22 8.32
CA ILE A 22 2.22 -17.66 8.17
C ILE A 22 1.45 -18.37 7.04
N TYR A 23 2.09 -18.55 5.89
CA TYR A 23 1.50 -19.16 4.70
C TYR A 23 1.03 -20.59 4.96
N TYR A 24 1.90 -21.41 5.57
CA TYR A 24 1.60 -22.82 5.85
C TYR A 24 0.71 -23.01 7.09
N SER A 25 0.57 -21.98 7.92
CA SER A 25 -0.45 -21.92 8.96
C SER A 25 -1.87 -21.68 8.42
N GLY A 26 -2.01 -21.40 7.12
CA GLY A 26 -3.30 -21.18 6.47
C GLY A 26 -3.74 -19.72 6.36
N PHE A 27 -2.98 -18.76 6.91
CA PHE A 27 -3.31 -17.32 6.92
C PHE A 27 -2.91 -16.60 5.63
N LYS A 28 -3.29 -17.17 4.48
CA LYS A 28 -2.84 -16.70 3.16
C LYS A 28 -3.47 -15.36 2.78
N GLU A 29 -4.75 -15.18 3.09
CA GLU A 29 -5.50 -13.96 2.77
C GLU A 29 -4.97 -12.78 3.60
N GLU A 30 -4.76 -12.99 4.90
CA GLU A 30 -4.21 -12.00 5.81
C GLU A 30 -2.79 -11.61 5.42
N LEU A 31 -2.00 -12.57 4.94
CA LEU A 31 -0.66 -12.31 4.42
C LEU A 31 -0.71 -11.39 3.20
N TRP A 32 -1.64 -11.60 2.26
CA TRP A 32 -1.83 -10.70 1.11
C TRP A 32 -2.33 -9.31 1.52
N GLU A 33 -3.29 -9.23 2.45
CA GLU A 33 -3.74 -7.95 3.00
C GLU A 33 -2.58 -7.19 3.67
N HIS A 34 -1.70 -7.90 4.38
CA HIS A 34 -0.52 -7.30 4.98
C HIS A 34 0.47 -6.80 3.93
N ILE A 35 0.69 -7.55 2.85
CA ILE A 35 1.55 -7.15 1.72
C ILE A 35 1.02 -5.86 1.08
N TRP A 36 -0.29 -5.79 0.81
CA TRP A 36 -0.90 -4.57 0.27
C TRP A 36 -0.76 -3.39 1.21
N LYS A 37 -1.00 -3.60 2.50
CA LYS A 37 -0.84 -2.57 3.53
C LYS A 37 0.60 -2.04 3.55
N MET A 38 1.61 -2.92 3.58
CA MET A 38 3.02 -2.53 3.54
C MET A 38 3.37 -1.80 2.25
N TYR A 39 2.87 -2.27 1.10
CA TYR A 39 3.09 -1.63 -0.18
C TYR A 39 2.59 -0.18 -0.19
N TYR A 40 1.34 0.05 0.19
CA TYR A 40 0.77 1.39 0.18
C TYR A 40 1.37 2.31 1.24
N ASP A 41 1.71 1.77 2.41
CA ASP A 41 2.35 2.55 3.47
C ASP A 41 3.74 3.05 3.07
N PHE A 42 4.56 2.20 2.43
CA PHE A 42 5.99 2.43 2.31
C PHE A 42 6.53 2.59 0.90
N TYR A 43 5.90 1.97 -0.09
CA TYR A 43 6.52 1.79 -1.39
C TYR A 43 5.73 2.42 -2.53
N ALA A 44 4.42 2.61 -2.38
CA ALA A 44 3.54 3.03 -3.47
C ALA A 44 3.91 4.38 -4.10
N ILE A 45 4.42 5.34 -3.32
CA ILE A 45 4.75 6.67 -3.85
C ILE A 45 6.07 6.68 -4.64
N LYS A 46 7.03 5.83 -4.27
CA LYS A 46 8.34 5.76 -4.96
C LYS A 46 8.34 4.70 -6.06
N TYR A 47 7.59 3.62 -5.88
CA TYR A 47 7.58 2.46 -6.79
C TYR A 47 6.16 2.16 -7.29
N PRO A 48 5.47 3.11 -7.95
CA PRO A 48 4.06 2.96 -8.35
C PRO A 48 3.83 1.80 -9.33
N LYS A 49 4.87 1.37 -10.07
CA LYS A 49 4.79 0.24 -11.01
C LYS A 49 4.60 -1.10 -10.30
N TYR A 50 4.95 -1.21 -9.01
CA TYR A 50 4.80 -2.45 -8.26
C TYR A 50 3.33 -2.80 -8.05
N GLU A 51 2.43 -1.82 -7.94
CA GLU A 51 0.98 -2.05 -7.84
C GLU A 51 0.48 -2.99 -8.92
N LYS A 52 0.83 -2.76 -10.19
CA LYS A 52 0.39 -3.61 -11.31
C LYS A 52 0.89 -5.06 -11.15
N LYS A 53 2.10 -5.23 -10.61
CA LYS A 53 2.69 -6.56 -10.37
C LYS A 53 2.00 -7.26 -9.20
N ILE A 54 1.81 -6.57 -8.08
CA ILE A 54 1.09 -7.07 -6.89
C ILE A 54 -0.32 -7.47 -7.29
N ASN A 55 -1.04 -6.59 -7.99
CA ASN A 55 -2.42 -6.83 -8.45
C ASN A 55 -2.55 -8.02 -9.41
N LYS A 56 -1.51 -8.33 -10.19
CA LYS A 56 -1.48 -9.52 -11.04
C LYS A 56 -1.25 -10.77 -10.19
N LEU A 57 -0.24 -10.74 -9.31
CA LEU A 57 0.19 -11.90 -8.54
C LEU A 57 -0.75 -12.27 -7.38
N SER A 58 -1.46 -11.29 -6.82
CA SER A 58 -2.44 -11.51 -5.74
C SER A 58 -3.71 -12.23 -6.20
N ARG A 59 -3.88 -12.45 -7.52
CA ARG A 59 -4.97 -13.26 -8.09
C ARG A 59 -4.73 -14.77 -7.95
N GLU A 60 -3.49 -15.15 -7.66
CA GLU A 60 -3.08 -16.52 -7.38
C GLU A 60 -2.59 -16.58 -5.92
N PRO A 61 -3.50 -16.45 -4.93
CA PRO A 61 -3.11 -16.27 -3.54
C PRO A 61 -2.39 -17.50 -2.96
N ASP A 62 -2.61 -18.68 -3.53
CA ASP A 62 -2.00 -19.97 -3.16
C ASP A 62 -0.56 -20.17 -3.70
N SER A 63 0.07 -19.12 -4.20
CA SER A 63 1.45 -19.18 -4.66
C SER A 63 2.38 -18.49 -3.67
N LEU A 64 3.02 -19.29 -2.79
CA LEU A 64 4.09 -18.79 -1.91
C LEU A 64 5.21 -18.13 -2.70
N LYS A 65 5.51 -18.65 -3.91
CA LYS A 65 6.50 -18.07 -4.83
C LYS A 65 6.13 -16.63 -5.21
N ASN A 66 4.85 -16.37 -5.51
CA ASN A 66 4.36 -15.03 -5.84
C ASN A 66 4.51 -14.07 -4.66
N ILE A 67 4.23 -14.55 -3.44
CA ILE A 67 4.40 -13.78 -2.20
C ILE A 67 5.87 -13.42 -1.97
N ILE A 68 6.76 -14.43 -1.97
CA ILE A 68 8.21 -14.23 -1.76
C ILE A 68 8.77 -13.27 -2.80
N TYR A 69 8.33 -13.40 -4.06
CA TYR A 69 8.75 -12.50 -5.13
C TYR A 69 8.42 -11.03 -4.84
N ILE A 70 7.19 -10.74 -4.37
CA ILE A 70 6.79 -9.38 -4.02
C ILE A 70 7.55 -8.86 -2.79
N LEU A 71 7.74 -9.70 -1.78
CA LEU A 71 8.51 -9.34 -0.58
C LEU A 71 9.97 -9.02 -0.93
N ASN A 72 10.58 -9.80 -1.83
CA ASN A 72 11.92 -9.55 -2.34
C ASN A 72 12.03 -8.19 -3.06
N LEU A 73 11.03 -7.81 -3.87
CA LEU A 73 10.98 -6.48 -4.50
C LEU A 73 10.93 -5.35 -3.47
N MET A 74 10.15 -5.52 -2.40
CA MET A 74 10.01 -4.52 -1.34
C MET A 74 11.23 -4.47 -0.41
N PHE A 75 11.88 -5.61 -0.15
CA PHE A 75 13.07 -5.71 0.69
C PHE A 75 14.25 -4.87 0.19
N TYR A 76 14.47 -4.84 -1.12
CA TYR A 76 15.52 -4.03 -1.74
C TYR A 76 15.07 -2.61 -2.11
N ALA A 77 13.80 -2.26 -1.90
CA ALA A 77 13.28 -0.94 -2.21
C ALA A 77 13.52 0.03 -1.05
N LYS A 78 13.79 1.31 -1.36
CA LYS A 78 13.93 2.36 -0.34
C LYS A 78 12.54 2.86 0.06
N PRO A 79 12.07 2.63 1.29
CA PRO A 79 10.73 3.05 1.68
C PRO A 79 10.59 4.58 1.78
N SER A 80 9.34 5.03 1.86
CA SER A 80 8.92 6.37 2.29
C SER A 80 7.89 6.24 3.41
N TYR A 81 7.81 7.20 4.32
CA TYR A 81 6.87 7.13 5.45
C TYR A 81 5.67 8.07 5.31
N ASP A 82 5.62 8.85 4.22
CA ASP A 82 4.65 9.93 4.03
C ASP A 82 3.20 9.43 4.11
N VAL A 83 2.89 8.30 3.45
CA VAL A 83 1.55 7.71 3.45
C VAL A 83 1.22 7.10 4.81
N PHE A 84 2.16 6.35 5.38
CA PHE A 84 2.00 5.76 6.71
C PHE A 84 1.67 6.82 7.77
N ILE A 85 2.47 7.90 7.83
CA ILE A 85 2.25 9.01 8.78
C ILE A 85 0.84 9.59 8.59
N LEU A 86 0.46 9.91 7.35
CA LEU A 86 -0.84 10.50 7.06
C LEU A 86 -2.01 9.56 7.40
N ARG A 87 -1.86 8.25 7.17
CA ARG A 87 -2.86 7.24 7.52
C ARG A 87 -2.97 7.02 9.04
N MET A 88 -1.88 7.17 9.77
CA MET A 88 -1.90 7.09 11.24
C MET A 88 -2.56 8.33 11.89
N MET A 89 -2.75 9.42 11.15
CA MET A 89 -3.53 10.55 11.63
C MET A 89 -5.00 10.15 11.68
N ASN A 90 -5.60 10.21 12.87
CA ASN A 90 -7.04 10.02 13.06
C ASN A 90 -7.67 11.24 13.75
N PRO A 91 -7.70 12.41 13.09
CA PRO A 91 -8.29 13.60 13.66
C PRO A 91 -9.82 13.48 13.75
N GLU A 92 -10.39 13.87 14.88
CA GLU A 92 -11.84 13.93 15.10
C GLU A 92 -12.50 15.11 14.36
N SER A 93 -11.72 16.14 14.05
CA SER A 93 -12.20 17.35 13.38
C SER A 93 -11.13 17.97 12.47
N PRO A 94 -11.51 18.74 11.44
CA PRO A 94 -10.56 19.43 10.59
C PRO A 94 -9.88 20.57 11.35
N SER A 95 -8.55 20.62 11.31
CA SER A 95 -7.75 21.72 11.91
C SER A 95 -8.06 23.12 11.37
N HIS A 96 -8.66 23.21 10.18
CA HIS A 96 -8.93 24.49 9.52
C HIS A 96 -10.31 24.48 8.85
N ALA A 97 -11.16 25.44 9.22
CA ALA A 97 -12.45 25.66 8.58
C ALA A 97 -12.33 26.65 7.41
N TYR A 98 -12.84 26.27 6.25
CA TYR A 98 -12.87 27.15 5.08
C TYR A 98 -14.15 27.97 5.06
N LEU A 99 -14.09 29.20 5.58
CA LEU A 99 -15.18 30.16 5.58
C LEU A 99 -15.21 31.00 4.29
N GLY A 100 -16.37 31.62 4.02
CA GLY A 100 -16.56 32.57 2.92
C GLY A 100 -16.75 31.96 1.53
N ARG A 101 -16.62 32.81 0.50
CA ARG A 101 -16.85 32.43 -0.91
C ARG A 101 -15.79 31.42 -1.36
N SER A 102 -16.23 30.35 -2.01
CA SER A 102 -15.30 29.39 -2.63
C SER A 102 -14.51 30.06 -3.77
N PRO A 103 -13.19 29.79 -3.92
CA PRO A 103 -12.40 30.27 -5.04
C PRO A 103 -13.01 29.87 -6.40
N SER A 104 -12.86 30.72 -7.42
CA SER A 104 -13.40 30.48 -8.78
C SER A 104 -12.89 29.17 -9.37
N TRP A 105 -11.59 28.92 -9.27
CA TRP A 105 -10.97 27.69 -9.77
C TRP A 105 -11.59 26.42 -9.16
N LEU A 106 -12.01 26.46 -7.89
CA LEU A 106 -12.62 25.32 -7.21
C LEU A 106 -14.08 25.12 -7.62
N LYS A 107 -14.79 26.21 -7.93
CA LYS A 107 -16.17 26.16 -8.43
C LYS A 107 -16.23 25.51 -9.81
N ASN A 108 -15.28 25.86 -10.68
CA ASN A 108 -15.18 25.32 -12.04
C ASN A 108 -14.92 23.80 -12.09
N LEU A 109 -14.51 23.19 -10.97
CA LEU A 109 -14.35 21.73 -10.88
C LEU A 109 -15.66 20.99 -10.63
N GLU A 110 -16.76 21.68 -10.30
CA GLU A 110 -18.09 21.09 -10.11
C GLU A 110 -18.10 19.89 -9.15
N LEU A 111 -17.39 20.03 -8.02
CA LEU A 111 -17.24 18.96 -7.04
C LEU A 111 -18.30 19.05 -5.94
N GLU A 112 -18.68 17.89 -5.40
CA GLU A 112 -19.51 17.80 -4.20
C GLU A 112 -18.86 18.52 -3.00
N LYS A 113 -19.67 18.89 -2.00
CA LYS A 113 -19.24 19.74 -0.87
C LYS A 113 -18.04 19.16 -0.11
N VAL A 114 -18.04 17.86 0.17
CA VAL A 114 -16.94 17.17 0.88
C VAL A 114 -15.66 17.19 0.04
N ASN A 115 -15.77 16.77 -1.23
CA ASN A 115 -14.65 16.76 -2.17
C ASN A 115 -14.06 18.15 -2.43
N ARG A 116 -14.89 19.21 -2.43
CA ARG A 116 -14.39 20.60 -2.47
C ARG A 116 -13.51 20.95 -1.28
N LYS A 117 -13.91 20.57 -0.06
CA LYS A 117 -13.13 20.83 1.16
C LYS A 117 -11.83 20.02 1.17
N LEU A 118 -11.88 18.76 0.74
CA LEU A 118 -10.69 17.92 0.57
C LEU A 118 -9.72 18.52 -0.44
N VAL A 119 -10.17 18.83 -1.65
CA VAL A 119 -9.34 19.43 -2.70
C VAL A 119 -8.74 20.76 -2.27
N ARG A 120 -9.51 21.61 -1.57
CA ARG A 120 -8.99 22.86 -0.99
C ARG A 120 -7.92 22.59 0.08
N SER A 121 -8.07 21.53 0.88
CA SER A 121 -7.06 21.08 1.85
C SER A 121 -5.79 20.55 1.20
N ILE A 122 -5.93 19.82 0.09
CA ILE A 122 -4.80 19.37 -0.72
C ILE A 122 -4.03 20.57 -1.27
N HIS A 123 -4.74 21.53 -1.88
CA HIS A 123 -4.14 22.74 -2.45
C HIS A 123 -3.38 23.57 -1.42
N ASN A 124 -3.93 23.71 -0.21
CA ASN A 124 -3.33 24.48 0.89
C ASN A 124 -2.39 23.66 1.79
N ASN A 125 -2.04 22.43 1.42
CA ASN A 125 -1.18 21.53 2.20
C ASN A 125 -1.62 21.33 3.67
N LYS A 126 -2.92 21.29 3.94
CA LYS A 126 -3.47 21.04 5.29
C LYS A 126 -3.59 19.53 5.55
N THR A 127 -2.50 18.90 6.01
CA THR A 127 -2.40 17.44 6.24
C THR A 127 -3.48 16.89 7.18
N ILE A 128 -3.72 17.54 8.32
CA ILE A 128 -4.77 17.14 9.28
C ILE A 128 -6.14 17.12 8.61
N ASN A 129 -6.47 18.15 7.82
CA ASN A 129 -7.74 18.18 7.10
C ASN A 129 -7.82 17.10 6.01
N ILE A 130 -6.72 16.80 5.32
CA ILE A 130 -6.67 15.72 4.32
C ILE A 130 -6.99 14.38 4.99
N ALA A 131 -6.33 14.06 6.10
CA ALA A 131 -6.59 12.85 6.86
C ALA A 131 -8.04 12.79 7.34
N TYR A 132 -8.55 13.89 7.92
CA TYR A 132 -9.94 14.00 8.37
C TYR A 132 -10.93 13.66 7.25
N TYR A 133 -10.84 14.34 6.09
CA TYR A 133 -11.81 14.15 5.02
C TYR A 133 -11.72 12.77 4.36
N ILE A 134 -10.54 12.18 4.28
CA ILE A 134 -10.40 10.82 3.74
C ILE A 134 -10.98 9.78 4.69
N ASN A 135 -10.76 9.91 6.01
CA ASN A 135 -11.32 8.98 7.00
C ASN A 135 -12.86 9.02 7.03
N HIS A 136 -13.46 10.12 6.60
CA HIS A 136 -14.92 10.32 6.56
C HIS A 136 -15.49 10.31 5.12
N THR A 137 -14.73 9.86 4.13
CA THR A 137 -15.25 9.66 2.77
C THR A 137 -16.08 8.38 2.72
N GLU A 138 -17.30 8.48 2.20
CA GLU A 138 -18.17 7.34 1.92
C GLU A 138 -18.01 6.85 0.48
N ASP A 139 -17.95 7.78 -0.49
CA ASP A 139 -17.77 7.47 -1.91
C ASP A 139 -16.30 7.58 -2.33
N TYR A 140 -15.60 6.46 -2.23
CA TYR A 140 -14.17 6.37 -2.58
C TYR A 140 -13.92 6.67 -4.07
N GLN A 141 -14.80 6.22 -4.96
CA GLN A 141 -14.58 6.34 -6.41
C GLN A 141 -14.79 7.79 -6.87
N LYS A 142 -15.80 8.50 -6.35
CA LYS A 142 -15.97 9.94 -6.59
C LYS A 142 -14.81 10.73 -6.00
N THR A 143 -14.38 10.41 -4.79
CA THR A 143 -13.24 11.09 -4.13
C THR A 143 -11.96 10.93 -4.94
N TYR A 144 -11.67 9.71 -5.39
CA TYR A 144 -10.55 9.39 -6.27
C TYR A 144 -10.59 10.19 -7.59
N ASN A 145 -11.77 10.27 -8.22
CA ASN A 145 -11.96 11.03 -9.45
C ASN A 145 -11.83 12.55 -9.22
N ALA A 146 -12.31 13.08 -8.09
CA ALA A 146 -12.19 14.48 -7.74
C ALA A 146 -10.72 14.91 -7.59
N ILE A 147 -9.90 14.06 -6.95
CA ILE A 147 -8.45 14.31 -6.79
C ILE A 147 -7.76 14.30 -8.16
N LYS A 148 -8.06 13.30 -9.02
CA LYS A 148 -7.53 13.25 -10.39
C LYS A 148 -7.93 14.48 -11.21
N LYS A 149 -9.21 14.87 -11.14
CA LYS A 149 -9.75 16.05 -11.83
C LYS A 149 -9.01 17.32 -11.39
N TYR A 150 -8.79 17.49 -10.08
CA TYR A 150 -8.03 18.61 -9.54
C TYR A 150 -6.60 18.67 -10.07
N TYR A 151 -5.82 17.58 -9.96
CA TYR A 151 -4.42 17.59 -10.43
C TYR A 151 -4.31 17.72 -11.95
N SER A 152 -5.26 17.16 -12.71
CA SER A 152 -5.29 17.29 -14.17
C SER A 152 -5.58 18.74 -14.60
N ILE A 153 -6.67 19.33 -14.10
CA ILE A 153 -7.15 20.64 -14.55
C ILE A 153 -6.35 21.79 -13.92
N ILE A 154 -6.07 21.73 -12.60
CA ILE A 154 -5.45 22.85 -11.87
C ILE A 154 -3.92 22.75 -11.85
N LYS A 155 -3.35 21.53 -11.84
CA LYS A 155 -1.90 21.31 -11.82
C LYS A 155 -1.33 20.90 -13.18
N GLY A 156 -2.17 20.68 -14.20
CA GLY A 156 -1.73 20.36 -15.56
C GLY A 156 -1.18 18.94 -15.74
N PHE A 157 -1.44 18.03 -14.80
CA PHE A 157 -0.86 16.69 -14.86
C PHE A 157 -1.56 15.80 -15.89
N LYS A 158 -0.78 15.10 -16.72
CA LYS A 158 -1.29 14.11 -17.68
C LYS A 158 -1.63 12.80 -16.99
N ILE A 159 -2.78 12.75 -16.33
CA ILE A 159 -3.28 11.56 -15.63
C ILE A 159 -4.11 10.70 -16.58
N LYS A 160 -3.78 9.41 -16.71
CA LYS A 160 -4.60 8.45 -17.46
C LYS A 160 -5.90 8.16 -16.67
N ASN A 161 -7.04 8.48 -17.27
CA ASN A 161 -8.37 8.32 -16.67
C ASN A 161 -8.97 6.91 -16.81
N ASN A 162 -8.27 5.98 -17.46
CA ASN A 162 -8.81 4.67 -17.79
C ASN A 162 -8.87 3.68 -16.61
N LYS A 163 -8.07 3.87 -15.56
CA LYS A 163 -8.08 2.99 -14.38
C LYS A 163 -9.11 3.46 -13.35
N LYS A 164 -10.13 2.61 -13.13
CA LYS A 164 -11.05 2.69 -11.99
C LYS A 164 -10.36 2.24 -10.70
N LEU A 165 -10.79 2.77 -9.55
CA LEU A 165 -10.26 2.43 -8.23
C LEU A 165 -10.53 0.96 -7.88
N GLU A 166 -11.67 0.45 -8.32
CA GLU A 166 -12.10 -0.95 -8.16
C GLU A 166 -11.17 -1.95 -8.85
N SER A 167 -10.42 -1.53 -9.88
CA SER A 167 -9.50 -2.42 -10.58
C SER A 167 -8.29 -2.86 -9.74
N ILE A 168 -8.10 -2.26 -8.56
CA ILE A 168 -7.04 -2.58 -7.62
C ILE A 168 -7.61 -3.53 -6.56
N ASN A 169 -7.02 -4.72 -6.43
CA ASN A 169 -7.48 -5.81 -5.55
C ASN A 169 -7.13 -5.59 -4.05
N TYR A 170 -6.97 -4.34 -3.61
CA TYR A 170 -6.77 -4.02 -2.20
C TYR A 170 -8.06 -3.51 -1.59
N VAL A 171 -8.46 -4.05 -0.44
CA VAL A 171 -9.73 -3.75 0.21
C VAL A 171 -9.78 -2.30 0.70
N ASN A 172 -8.70 -1.78 1.29
CA ASN A 172 -8.68 -0.44 1.87
C ASN A 172 -8.51 0.66 0.80
N LYS A 173 -9.63 1.13 0.26
CA LYS A 173 -9.65 2.17 -0.78
C LYS A 173 -9.17 3.54 -0.29
N ASN A 174 -9.43 3.90 0.96
CA ASN A 174 -8.91 5.12 1.57
C ASN A 174 -7.39 5.17 1.54
N HIS A 175 -6.74 4.05 1.84
CA HIS A 175 -5.29 3.95 1.82
C HIS A 175 -4.72 4.18 0.40
N ILE A 176 -5.39 3.65 -0.64
CA ILE A 176 -5.04 3.92 -2.04
C ILE A 176 -5.17 5.41 -2.36
N ILE A 177 -6.24 6.06 -1.89
CA ILE A 177 -6.47 7.49 -2.12
C ILE A 177 -5.40 8.34 -1.43
N LEU A 178 -5.02 8.02 -0.19
CA LEU A 178 -3.92 8.69 0.51
C LEU A 178 -2.60 8.55 -0.25
N ALA A 179 -2.28 7.33 -0.70
CA ALA A 179 -1.10 7.07 -1.50
C ALA A 179 -1.12 7.86 -2.83
N LEU A 180 -2.27 7.98 -3.49
CA LEU A 180 -2.42 8.83 -4.68
C LEU A 180 -2.10 10.30 -4.37
N ILE A 181 -2.64 10.84 -3.27
CA ILE A 181 -2.39 12.24 -2.88
C ILE A 181 -0.89 12.45 -2.64
N CYS A 182 -0.25 11.57 -1.86
CA CYS A 182 1.18 11.67 -1.58
C CYS A 182 2.04 11.49 -2.84
N TYR A 183 1.69 10.54 -3.72
CA TYR A 183 2.35 10.33 -5.00
C TYR A 183 2.30 11.57 -5.89
N LEU A 184 1.13 12.19 -6.04
CA LEU A 184 0.96 13.39 -6.88
C LEU A 184 1.60 14.65 -6.28
N LYS A 185 1.97 14.64 -5.00
CA LYS A 185 2.76 15.72 -4.38
C LYS A 185 4.26 15.51 -4.50
N LYS A 186 4.70 14.29 -4.83
CA LYS A 186 6.11 13.93 -4.88
C LYS A 186 6.75 14.50 -6.14
N ASP A 187 8.00 14.91 -6.03
CA ASP A 187 8.80 15.31 -7.19
C ASP A 187 9.07 14.10 -8.09
N GLU A 188 9.08 14.30 -9.41
CA GLU A 188 9.29 13.22 -10.37
C GLU A 188 10.68 12.57 -10.23
N SER A 189 11.69 13.34 -9.82
CA SER A 189 13.05 12.85 -9.56
C SER A 189 13.14 11.86 -8.41
N GLU A 190 12.19 11.91 -7.46
CA GLU A 190 12.11 10.98 -6.33
C GLU A 190 11.36 9.68 -6.67
N ILE A 191 10.72 9.62 -7.84
CA ILE A 191 9.93 8.47 -8.27
C ILE A 191 10.81 7.50 -9.07
N GLN A 192 10.89 6.27 -8.59
CA GLN A 192 11.61 5.22 -9.29
C GLN A 192 10.83 4.79 -10.55
N GLN A 193 11.36 5.17 -11.71
CA GLN A 193 10.75 4.82 -12.99
C GLN A 193 11.05 3.39 -13.44
N ARG A 194 12.14 2.77 -13.00
CA ARG A 194 12.53 1.39 -13.38
C ARG A 194 12.28 0.42 -12.23
N THR A 195 11.66 -0.72 -12.51
CA THR A 195 11.51 -1.80 -11.53
C THR A 195 12.89 -2.29 -11.14
N ILE A 196 13.22 -2.25 -9.85
CA ILE A 196 14.47 -2.81 -9.33
C ILE A 196 14.24 -4.31 -9.21
N PHE A 197 14.87 -5.09 -10.07
CA PHE A 197 14.77 -6.55 -10.05
C PHE A 197 16.08 -7.12 -9.52
N LYS A 198 16.05 -7.72 -8.34
CA LYS A 198 17.10 -8.63 -7.89
C LYS A 198 16.60 -10.05 -8.10
N LYS A 199 17.34 -10.87 -8.86
CA LYS A 199 16.98 -12.26 -9.11
C LYS A 199 16.86 -12.98 -7.76
N LEU A 200 15.72 -13.63 -7.55
CA LEU A 200 15.56 -14.54 -6.42
C LEU A 200 16.42 -15.77 -6.75
N ASP A 201 17.28 -16.16 -5.83
CA ASP A 201 18.02 -17.41 -5.99
C ASP A 201 17.04 -18.57 -5.76
N ASP A 202 16.98 -19.49 -6.72
CA ASP A 202 16.01 -20.59 -6.75
C ASP A 202 16.24 -21.59 -5.60
N SER A 203 17.45 -21.62 -5.03
CA SER A 203 17.83 -22.47 -3.90
C SER A 203 16.97 -22.26 -2.64
N TRP A 204 16.39 -21.06 -2.49
CA TRP A 204 15.63 -20.60 -1.34
C TRP A 204 14.25 -21.25 -1.24
N TYR A 205 13.68 -21.62 -2.38
CA TYR A 205 12.42 -22.37 -2.42
C TYR A 205 12.64 -23.86 -2.11
N SER A 206 13.81 -24.40 -2.45
CA SER A 206 14.10 -25.83 -2.29
C SER A 206 14.68 -26.24 -0.93
N GLY A 207 15.35 -25.31 -0.23
CA GLY A 207 16.06 -25.60 1.02
C GLY A 207 15.20 -25.42 2.28
N GLU A 208 14.55 -24.26 2.42
CA GLU A 208 13.79 -23.90 3.64
C GLU A 208 12.32 -24.35 3.63
N VAL A 209 11.84 -24.89 2.50
CA VAL A 209 10.50 -25.47 2.36
C VAL A 209 10.50 -26.98 2.65
N LYS A 210 11.64 -27.56 3.05
CA LYS A 210 11.68 -28.93 3.56
C LYS A 210 11.04 -28.97 4.95
N PHE A 211 9.76 -29.30 4.97
CA PHE A 211 9.06 -29.66 6.18
C PHE A 211 9.74 -30.85 6.85
N ASN A 212 9.78 -30.84 8.18
CA ASN A 212 9.99 -32.08 8.90
C ASN A 212 8.76 -32.97 8.64
N SER A 213 8.95 -34.10 7.97
CA SER A 213 7.90 -35.09 7.71
C SER A 213 7.40 -35.76 8.99
N ASP A 214 8.11 -35.55 10.09
CA ASP A 214 7.75 -36.06 11.41
C ASP A 214 6.50 -35.34 11.91
N LYS A 215 5.37 -36.05 11.90
CA LYS A 215 4.16 -35.62 12.60
C LYS A 215 4.47 -35.62 14.09
N ILE A 216 4.52 -34.43 14.68
CA ILE A 216 4.53 -34.28 16.14
C ILE A 216 3.07 -34.12 16.54
N GLU A 217 2.57 -34.90 17.50
CA GLU A 217 1.29 -34.61 18.15
C GLU A 217 1.52 -33.55 19.22
N PRO A 218 1.06 -32.30 19.02
CA PRO A 218 1.30 -31.28 20.00
C PRO A 218 0.31 -31.40 21.16
N MET A 219 0.81 -31.29 22.38
CA MET A 219 -0.01 -31.26 23.61
C MET A 219 -0.98 -30.06 23.66
N TYR A 220 -0.75 -29.04 22.83
CA TYR A 220 -1.58 -27.85 22.66
C TYR A 220 -1.94 -27.68 21.18
N ARG A 221 -2.93 -26.82 20.82
CA ARG A 221 -3.17 -26.42 19.42
C ARG A 221 -1.96 -25.64 18.88
N THR A 222 -0.94 -26.34 18.40
CA THR A 222 0.17 -25.76 17.63
C THR A 222 0.16 -26.30 16.21
N LEU A 223 0.98 -25.71 15.34
CA LEU A 223 1.13 -26.17 13.96
C LEU A 223 1.57 -27.63 13.92
N VAL A 224 0.95 -28.41 13.03
CA VAL A 224 1.24 -29.85 12.81
C VAL A 224 2.65 -30.04 12.22
N HIS A 225 3.19 -29.01 11.58
CA HIS A 225 4.51 -29.01 10.98
C HIS A 225 5.36 -27.88 11.55
N LYS A 226 6.50 -28.21 12.19
CA LYS A 226 7.53 -27.25 12.60
C LYS A 226 8.59 -27.13 11.51
N ARG A 227 8.92 -25.91 11.08
CA ARG A 227 10.15 -25.66 10.30
C ARG A 227 11.37 -25.60 11.22
N ARG A 228 12.51 -26.10 10.74
CA ARG A 228 13.80 -25.85 11.39
C ARG A 228 14.25 -24.45 11.01
N PHE A 229 14.30 -23.54 11.98
CA PHE A 229 15.18 -22.38 11.88
C PHE A 229 16.60 -22.88 12.22
N ARG A 230 17.55 -22.77 11.29
CA ARG A 230 18.97 -23.02 11.56
C ARG A 230 19.73 -21.72 11.46
#